data_AF-G5QW81-F1
#
_entry.id   AF-G5QW81-F1
#
_cell.length_a   1.000
_cell.length_b   1.000
_cell.length_c   1.000
_cell.angle_alpha   90.00
_cell.angle_beta   90.00
_cell.angle_gamma   90.00
#
_symmetry.space_group_name_H-M   'P 1'
#
loop_
_entity.id
_entity.type
_entity.pdbx_description
1 polymer ?
#
loop_
_entity_poly.entity_id
_entity_poly.type
_entity_poly.pdbx_seq_one_letter_code
_entity_poly.pdbx_strand_id
1 'polypeptide(L)'
;MNQKRTLLKYGILSLALAAPLSACAFDSLTVIGDSLSDTGNNGRWTWDSGQNKLYDEQLAERYGLALSPSSNGGSNYAAGRDGDPGIK
;
A
#
# COMPACT_ATOMS: atom_id res chain seq x y z
N MET A 1 -36.99 15.68 -35.57
CA MET A 1 -36.84 15.38 -34.12
C MET A 1 -35.93 14.16 -33.79
N ASN A 2 -35.27 13.52 -34.76
CA ASN A 2 -34.50 12.28 -34.50
C ASN A 2 -33.01 12.48 -34.13
N GLN A 3 -32.33 13.52 -34.63
CA GLN A 3 -30.88 13.72 -34.39
C GLN A 3 -30.50 13.91 -32.92
N LYS A 4 -31.33 14.60 -32.13
CA LYS A 4 -31.08 14.89 -30.71
C LYS A 4 -31.09 13.61 -29.86
N ARG A 5 -31.89 12.61 -30.26
CA ARG A 5 -31.98 11.30 -29.61
C ARG A 5 -30.77 10.41 -29.96
N THR A 6 -30.23 10.54 -31.17
CA THR A 6 -29.03 9.80 -31.60
C THR A 6 -27.77 10.34 -30.92
N LEU A 7 -27.63 11.66 -30.78
CA LEU A 7 -26.49 12.26 -30.07
C LEU A 7 -26.44 11.85 -28.59
N LEU A 8 -27.60 11.79 -27.91
CA LEU A 8 -27.68 11.36 -26.52
C LEU A 8 -27.21 9.91 -26.34
N LYS A 9 -27.55 9.02 -27.28
CA LYS A 9 -27.18 7.59 -27.21
C LYS A 9 -25.68 7.37 -27.30
N TYR A 10 -24.99 8.09 -28.18
CA TYR A 10 -23.54 7.96 -28.32
C TYR A 10 -22.77 8.66 -27.19
N GLY A 11 -23.31 9.75 -26.62
CA GLY A 11 -22.68 10.43 -25.49
C GLY A 11 -22.59 9.56 -24.23
N ILE A 12 -23.63 8.77 -23.94
CA ILE A 12 -23.66 7.87 -22.77
C ILE A 12 -22.65 6.73 -22.92
N LEU A 13 -22.52 6.16 -24.13
CA LEU A 13 -21.58 5.07 -24.40
C LEU A 13 -20.12 5.54 -24.28
N SER A 14 -19.81 6.75 -24.76
CA SER A 14 -18.47 7.34 -24.63
C SER A 14 -18.10 7.64 -23.17
N LEU A 15 -19.05 8.09 -22.36
CA LEU A 15 -18.82 8.36 -20.93
C LEU A 15 -18.57 7.07 -20.13
N ALA A 16 -19.25 5.97 -20.47
CA ALA A 16 -19.05 4.66 -19.83
C ALA A 16 -17.69 4.04 -20.16
N LEU A 17 -17.17 4.23 -21.38
CA LEU A 17 -15.83 3.75 -21.77
C LEU A 17 -14.68 4.61 -21.21
N ALA A 18 -14.96 5.88 -20.89
CA ALA A 18 -13.98 6.80 -20.32
C ALA A 18 -13.90 6.72 -18.78
N ALA A 19 -14.84 6.01 -18.14
CA ALA A 19 -14.77 5.78 -16.71
C ALA A 19 -13.53 4.91 -16.42
N PRO A 20 -12.64 5.31 -15.50
CA PRO A 20 -11.55 4.46 -15.09
C PRO A 20 -12.16 3.20 -14.48
N LEU A 21 -12.02 2.08 -15.19
CA LEU A 21 -12.22 0.77 -14.59
C LEU A 21 -11.24 0.74 -13.42
N SER A 22 -11.76 0.62 -12.20
CA SER A 22 -10.93 0.26 -11.06
C SER A 22 -10.36 -1.11 -11.40
N ALA A 23 -9.16 -1.13 -11.99
CA ALA A 23 -8.36 -2.34 -12.07
C ALA A 23 -8.34 -2.91 -10.66
N CYS A 24 -8.49 -4.23 -10.51
CA CYS A 24 -8.42 -4.90 -9.21
C CYS A 24 -7.03 -4.66 -8.60
N ALA A 25 -6.84 -3.48 -8.02
CA ALA A 25 -5.69 -3.11 -7.24
C ALA A 25 -5.85 -3.79 -5.90
N PHE A 26 -4.74 -4.26 -5.34
CA PHE A 26 -4.74 -4.73 -3.97
C PHE A 26 -5.14 -3.58 -3.04
N ASP A 27 -5.90 -3.91 -2.01
CA ASP A 27 -6.41 -2.99 -1.00
C ASP A 27 -5.68 -3.16 0.35
N SER A 28 -4.72 -4.07 0.41
CA SER A 28 -4.00 -4.45 1.62
C SER A 28 -2.56 -4.87 1.32
N LEU A 29 -1.69 -4.68 2.33
CA LEU A 29 -0.29 -5.09 2.30
C LEU A 29 -0.02 -5.93 3.55
N THR A 30 0.41 -7.17 3.34
CA THR A 30 0.92 -8.04 4.42
C THR A 30 2.42 -8.20 4.26
N VAL A 31 3.16 -7.96 5.33
CA VAL A 31 4.63 -8.04 5.33
C VAL A 31 5.07 -9.18 6.24
N ILE A 32 5.94 -10.04 5.75
CA ILE A 32 6.59 -11.12 6.51
C ILE A 32 8.08 -10.99 6.22
N GLY A 33 8.91 -11.08 7.25
CA GLY A 33 10.35 -10.88 7.10
C GLY A 33 11.08 -10.82 8.43
N ASP A 34 12.25 -10.21 8.38
CA ASP A 34 13.20 -10.05 9.48
C ASP A 34 13.34 -8.56 9.86
N SER A 35 14.48 -8.17 10.42
CA SER A 35 14.78 -6.79 10.81
C SER A 35 14.57 -5.76 9.69
N LEU A 36 14.85 -6.09 8.43
CA LEU A 36 14.81 -5.12 7.32
C LEU A 36 13.39 -4.67 6.94
N SER A 37 12.38 -5.40 7.42
CA SER A 37 10.96 -5.10 7.22
C SER A 37 10.23 -4.92 8.56
N ASP A 38 10.92 -4.99 9.69
CA ASP A 38 10.30 -4.87 11.01
C ASP A 38 9.99 -3.41 11.32
N THR A 39 8.70 -3.06 11.22
CA THR A 39 8.22 -1.70 11.49
C THR A 39 8.02 -1.42 12.98
N GLY A 40 8.33 -2.36 13.87
CA GLY A 40 8.28 -2.18 15.31
C GLY A 40 7.69 -3.33 16.11
N ASN A 41 7.61 -4.55 15.57
CA ASN A 41 7.29 -5.74 16.37
C ASN A 41 8.39 -6.02 17.40
N ASN A 42 9.65 -6.07 16.96
CA ASN A 42 10.80 -6.24 17.86
C ASN A 42 11.73 -5.01 17.87
N GLY A 43 11.50 -4.05 16.99
CA GLY A 43 12.25 -2.80 16.90
C GLY A 43 12.26 -2.30 15.46
N ARG A 44 12.87 -1.13 15.24
CA ARG A 44 13.10 -0.59 13.90
C ARG A 44 14.60 -0.61 13.62
N TRP A 45 14.99 -1.27 12.54
CA TRP A 45 16.39 -1.55 12.23
C TRP A 45 16.87 -0.71 11.06
N THR A 46 16.98 0.59 11.30
CA THR A 46 17.48 1.56 10.33
C THR A 46 18.32 2.61 11.05
N TRP A 47 19.31 3.17 10.32
CA TRP A 47 20.34 4.08 10.85
C TRP A 47 19.80 5.29 11.64
N ASP A 48 18.57 5.71 11.35
CA ASP A 48 17.83 6.67 12.17
C ASP A 48 16.36 6.25 12.20
N SER A 49 16.07 5.31 13.10
CA SER A 49 14.76 4.68 13.28
C SER A 49 13.62 5.64 13.59
N GLY A 50 13.91 6.86 14.04
CA GLY A 50 12.92 7.90 14.29
C GLY A 50 12.57 8.75 13.07
N GLN A 51 13.47 8.87 12.09
CA GLN A 51 13.30 9.77 10.94
C GLN A 51 13.12 9.07 9.60
N ASN A 52 13.67 7.86 9.44
CA ASN A 52 13.67 7.16 8.15
C ASN A 52 12.67 6.00 8.12
N LYS A 53 11.93 5.94 7.01
CA LYS A 53 10.98 4.87 6.71
C LYS A 53 11.69 3.66 6.10
N LEU A 54 11.33 2.47 6.53
CA LEU A 54 11.67 1.22 5.84
C LEU A 54 10.99 1.17 4.45
N TYR A 55 11.46 0.28 3.59
CA TYR A 55 10.98 0.21 2.20
C TYR A 55 9.48 -0.14 2.12
N ASP A 56 9.00 -0.98 3.04
CA ASP A 56 7.62 -1.44 3.13
C ASP A 56 6.69 -0.35 3.63
N GLU A 57 7.14 0.53 4.52
CA GLU A 57 6.42 1.73 4.92
C GLU A 57 6.30 2.74 3.76
N GLN A 58 7.37 2.94 3.00
CA GLN A 58 7.33 3.77 1.79
C GLN A 58 6.43 3.16 0.72
N LEU A 59 6.39 1.84 0.62
CA LEU A 59 5.50 1.11 -0.28
C LEU A 59 4.05 1.29 0.12
N ALA A 60 3.73 1.10 1.40
CA ALA A 60 2.39 1.30 1.95
C ALA A 60 1.90 2.73 1.69
N GLU A 61 2.73 3.73 1.98
CA GLU A 61 2.42 5.14 1.72
C GLU A 61 2.16 5.43 0.24
N ARG A 62 2.99 4.90 -0.67
CA ARG A 62 2.82 5.08 -2.12
C ARG A 62 1.49 4.54 -2.63
N TYR A 63 0.98 3.47 -2.01
CA TYR A 63 -0.30 2.86 -2.38
C TYR A 63 -1.47 3.31 -1.49
N GLY A 64 -1.25 4.24 -0.55
CA GLY A 64 -2.29 4.72 0.36
C GLY A 64 -2.81 3.65 1.32
N LEU A 65 -1.97 2.67 1.67
CA LEU A 65 -2.31 1.56 2.54
C LEU A 65 -1.85 1.82 3.98
N ALA A 66 -2.61 1.31 4.94
CA ALA A 66 -2.18 1.26 6.32
C ALA A 66 -1.20 0.10 6.52
N LEU A 67 -0.09 0.37 7.21
CA LEU A 67 0.87 -0.65 7.64
C LEU A 67 1.28 -0.36 9.07
N SER A 68 1.08 -1.33 9.96
CA SER A 68 1.48 -1.25 11.36
C SER A 68 1.96 -2.62 11.85
N PRO A 69 2.74 -2.67 12.95
CA PRO A 69 3.19 -3.93 13.53
C PRO A 69 2.02 -4.84 13.93
N SER A 70 2.16 -6.14 13.70
CA SER A 70 1.19 -7.18 14.10
C SER A 70 0.99 -7.25 15.61
N SER A 71 2.01 -6.90 16.40
CA SER A 71 1.90 -6.70 17.85
C SER A 71 0.86 -5.63 18.26
N ASN A 72 0.55 -4.70 17.35
CA ASN A 72 -0.50 -3.68 17.50
C ASN A 72 -1.77 -4.01 16.68
N GLY A 73 -1.92 -5.25 16.20
CA GLY A 73 -3.05 -5.69 15.36
C GLY A 73 -2.93 -5.32 13.88
N GLY A 74 -1.75 -4.88 13.43
CA GLY A 74 -1.48 -4.54 12.04
C GLY A 74 -1.12 -5.73 11.14
N SER A 75 -0.76 -5.43 9.90
CA SER A 75 -0.47 -6.42 8.85
C SER A 75 1.02 -6.66 8.61
N ASN A 76 1.91 -6.06 9.41
CA ASN A 76 3.34 -6.36 9.37
C ASN A 76 3.72 -7.39 10.44
N TYR A 77 4.09 -8.60 10.02
CA TYR A 77 4.53 -9.72 10.84
C TYR A 77 6.05 -9.92 10.84
N ALA A 78 6.80 -9.02 10.20
CA ALA A 78 8.26 -9.08 10.23
C ALA A 78 8.78 -8.80 11.64
N ALA A 79 9.77 -9.57 12.07
CA ALA A 79 10.33 -9.46 13.41
C ALA A 79 11.84 -9.65 13.36
N GLY A 80 12.58 -8.59 13.68
CA GLY A 80 14.02 -8.67 13.85
C GLY A 80 14.42 -9.43 15.11
N ARG A 81 15.66 -9.91 15.19
CA ARG A 81 16.21 -10.57 16.39
C ARG A 81 17.56 -9.96 16.78
N ASP A 82 17.91 -9.99 18.06
CA ASP A 82 19.28 -9.68 18.49
C ASP A 82 20.31 -10.55 17.75
N GLY A 83 21.24 -9.90 17.05
CA GLY A 83 22.25 -10.53 16.20
C GLY A 83 21.92 -10.57 14.71
N ASP A 84 20.74 -10.09 14.30
CA ASP A 84 20.44 -9.84 12.89
C ASP A 84 21.37 -8.72 12.37
N PRO A 85 21.90 -8.80 11.13
CA PRO A 85 22.86 -7.82 10.61
C PRO A 85 22.23 -6.44 10.33
N GLY A 86 20.96 -6.23 10.71
CA GLY A 86 20.28 -4.95 10.67
C GLY A 86 20.95 -3.92 11.58
N ILE A 87 21.06 -2.69 11.08
CA ILE A 87 21.57 -1.54 11.84
C ILE A 87 20.51 -1.17 12.88
N LYS A 88 20.85 -1.15 14.17
CA LYS A 88 19.94 -0.65 15.23
C LYS A 88 19.98 0.87 15.33
#